data_AF-A0A7Z9BKN2-F1
#
_entry.id   AF-A0A7Z9BKN2-F1
#
_cell.length_a   1.000
_cell.length_b   1.000
_cell.length_c   1.000
_cell.angle_alpha   90.00
_cell.angle_beta   90.00
_cell.angle_gamma   90.00
#
_symmetry.space_group_name_H-M   'P 1'
#
loop_
_entity.id
_entity.type
_entity.pdbx_description
1 polymer ?
#
loop_
_entity_poly.entity_id
_entity_poly.type
_entity_poly.pdbx_seq_one_letter_code
_entity_poly.pdbx_strand_id
1 'polypeptide(L)'
;MDKTPQNLNISRRNLLKFGAGVAGTAALTAGLGTKISGFKTQPAVAQNNITPDEALNQLLEGNRRFIENKRKSPNQTLTRVQEVAKGQTPFAAILSCADSRVPSEIIFDKGFGDLFVVRNAGNIATPEEIGSLEFGTLVLGAKVLMVIGHQSCGAVQATIAGNAVPGQIASILDAIKPAIKPNQTLEESTIANVKLGISRLQASPVISQLIKDGKLKIAGGYYNLETGMVKVVA
;
A
#
# COMPACT_ATOMS: atom_id res chain seq x y z
N MET A 1 0.73 -18.84 59.21
CA MET A 1 0.39 -18.45 57.83
C MET A 1 1.71 -18.32 57.10
N ASP A 2 2.38 -19.42 56.72
CA ASP A 2 2.09 -20.28 55.55
C ASP A 2 2.26 -19.43 54.26
N LYS A 3 3.26 -19.58 53.38
CA LYS A 3 4.13 -20.71 53.00
C LYS A 3 5.51 -20.20 52.54
N THR A 4 6.56 -20.96 52.83
CA THR A 4 7.88 -20.87 52.18
C THR A 4 7.92 -21.77 50.91
N PRO A 5 9.01 -21.75 50.12
CA PRO A 5 9.16 -21.15 48.80
C PRO A 5 9.15 -22.22 47.68
N GLN A 6 9.42 -21.88 46.40
CA GLN A 6 10.32 -22.68 45.54
C GLN A 6 10.85 -21.87 44.34
N ASN A 7 12.12 -22.16 44.05
CA ASN A 7 13.05 -21.43 43.20
C ASN A 7 12.80 -21.64 41.70
N LEU A 8 13.02 -20.56 40.95
CA LEU A 8 13.30 -20.62 39.51
C LEU A 8 14.65 -21.32 39.30
N ASN A 9 14.63 -22.47 38.63
CA ASN A 9 15.86 -23.13 38.20
C ASN A 9 15.66 -23.77 36.82
N ILE A 10 16.02 -23.05 35.77
CA ILE A 10 16.25 -23.64 34.45
C ILE A 10 17.67 -23.24 34.03
N SER A 11 18.57 -24.22 34.13
CA SER A 11 20.01 -24.11 33.92
C SER A 11 20.37 -24.11 32.43
N ARG A 12 21.35 -23.26 32.06
CA ARG A 12 21.93 -23.08 30.71
C ARG A 12 22.70 -24.29 30.16
N ARG A 13 22.51 -25.49 30.71
CA ARG A 13 23.39 -26.66 30.47
C ARG A 13 22.74 -27.85 29.74
N ASN A 14 21.50 -27.74 29.28
CA ASN A 14 20.81 -28.82 28.54
C ASN A 14 20.42 -28.50 27.09
N LEU A 15 20.98 -27.44 26.48
CA LEU A 15 21.05 -27.32 25.03
C LEU A 15 22.51 -27.61 24.62
N LEU A 16 22.71 -28.58 23.73
CA LEU A 16 24.00 -29.11 23.22
C LEU A 16 24.49 -30.41 23.88
N LYS A 17 23.76 -31.52 23.71
CA LYS A 17 24.35 -32.83 23.38
C LYS A 17 23.37 -33.64 22.52
N PHE A 18 23.90 -34.24 21.46
CA PHE A 18 23.27 -35.08 20.41
C PHE A 18 22.87 -34.37 19.12
N GLY A 19 23.86 -34.29 18.22
CA GLY A 19 23.67 -33.95 16.82
C GLY A 19 24.95 -33.57 16.07
N ALA A 20 26.10 -34.20 16.38
CA ALA A 20 27.30 -34.11 15.55
C ALA A 20 27.97 -35.47 15.49
N GLY A 21 27.98 -36.07 14.30
CA GLY A 21 28.68 -37.32 14.03
C GLY A 21 28.24 -38.00 12.74
N VAL A 22 28.44 -37.34 11.59
CA VAL A 22 29.10 -37.91 10.38
C VAL A 22 29.51 -36.72 9.51
N ALA A 23 30.82 -36.54 9.31
CA ALA A 23 31.35 -35.75 8.23
C ALA A 23 31.16 -36.53 6.92
N GLY A 24 30.46 -35.94 5.96
CA GLY A 24 30.20 -36.52 4.64
C GLY A 24 30.02 -35.38 3.63
N THR A 25 30.80 -35.46 2.57
CA THR A 25 31.12 -34.45 1.56
C THR A 25 29.91 -34.01 0.70
N ALA A 26 29.93 -32.72 0.34
CA ALA A 26 29.41 -32.13 -0.90
C ALA A 26 27.92 -32.29 -1.28
N ALA A 27 27.16 -31.19 -1.16
CA ALA A 27 26.39 -30.62 -2.28
C ALA A 27 25.88 -29.21 -1.91
N LEU A 28 26.55 -28.20 -2.47
CA LEU A 28 26.01 -26.85 -2.64
C LEU A 28 24.81 -26.93 -3.58
N THR A 29 23.60 -26.90 -3.04
CA THR A 29 22.43 -26.39 -3.78
C THR A 29 21.79 -25.32 -2.93
N ALA A 30 22.28 -24.10 -3.10
CA ALA A 30 21.65 -22.87 -2.67
C ALA A 30 20.32 -22.71 -3.43
N GLY A 31 19.28 -23.40 -2.97
CA GLY A 31 17.92 -23.03 -3.25
C GLY A 31 17.48 -22.03 -2.20
N LEU A 32 17.71 -20.73 -2.45
CA LEU A 32 17.03 -19.63 -1.77
C LEU A 32 15.54 -19.64 -2.11
N GLY A 33 14.85 -20.70 -1.71
CA GLY A 33 13.40 -20.73 -1.63
C GLY A 33 13.02 -20.17 -0.28
N THR A 34 12.82 -18.87 -0.18
CA THR A 34 12.08 -18.26 0.94
C THR A 34 10.69 -18.87 0.94
N LYS A 35 10.52 -19.97 1.69
CA LYS A 35 9.19 -20.46 2.06
C LYS A 35 8.55 -19.35 2.89
N ILE A 36 7.67 -18.57 2.27
CA ILE A 36 6.72 -17.68 2.95
C ILE A 36 5.69 -18.57 3.65
N SER A 37 6.13 -19.32 4.66
CA SER A 37 5.28 -20.12 5.54
C SER A 37 5.42 -19.51 6.92
N GLY A 38 4.58 -18.53 7.21
CA GLY A 38 4.61 -17.82 8.50
C GLY A 38 3.38 -16.97 8.78
N PHE A 39 2.75 -16.38 7.76
CA PHE A 39 1.50 -15.66 7.97
C PHE A 39 0.32 -16.64 7.95
N LYS A 40 -0.14 -17.03 9.14
CA LYS A 40 -1.51 -17.55 9.30
C LYS A 40 -2.46 -16.40 8.97
N THR A 41 -2.92 -16.35 7.72
CA THR A 41 -4.00 -15.46 7.30
C THR A 41 -5.25 -15.85 8.09
N GLN A 42 -5.68 -15.00 9.01
CA GLN A 42 -7.04 -15.08 9.53
C GLN A 42 -7.98 -14.80 8.34
N PRO A 43 -9.00 -15.63 8.08
CA PRO A 43 -9.86 -15.42 6.92
C PRO A 43 -10.46 -14.02 7.03
N ALA A 44 -10.23 -13.18 6.02
CA ALA A 44 -10.89 -11.89 5.92
C ALA A 44 -12.41 -12.12 6.04
N VAL A 45 -13.09 -11.31 6.87
CA VAL A 45 -14.49 -11.50 7.30
C VAL A 45 -15.50 -11.46 6.13
N ALA A 46 -15.07 -11.16 4.92
CA ALA A 46 -15.80 -11.38 3.68
C ALA A 46 -14.79 -11.44 2.53
N GLN A 47 -14.85 -12.47 1.69
CA GLN A 47 -14.22 -12.40 0.37
C GLN A 47 -15.00 -11.34 -0.43
N ASN A 48 -14.36 -10.23 -0.78
CA ASN A 48 -14.89 -9.36 -1.83
C ASN A 48 -14.83 -10.14 -3.14
N ASN A 49 -15.97 -10.71 -3.54
CA ASN A 49 -16.12 -11.53 -4.75
C ASN A 49 -16.08 -10.72 -6.06
N ILE A 50 -15.57 -9.49 -6.00
CA ILE A 50 -15.41 -8.65 -7.19
C ILE A 50 -14.06 -8.92 -7.84
N THR A 51 -14.04 -8.86 -9.16
CA THR A 51 -12.82 -8.89 -9.96
C THR A 51 -12.02 -7.59 -9.77
N PRO A 52 -10.70 -7.60 -10.06
CA PRO A 52 -9.90 -6.38 -10.10
C PRO A 52 -10.45 -5.27 -10.99
N ASP A 53 -11.13 -5.63 -12.09
CA ASP A 53 -11.68 -4.69 -13.05
C ASP A 53 -12.95 -4.03 -12.50
N GLU A 54 -13.81 -4.81 -11.87
CA GLU A 54 -14.97 -4.29 -11.14
C GLU A 54 -14.54 -3.38 -9.99
N ALA A 55 -13.46 -3.73 -9.28
CA ALA A 55 -12.91 -2.90 -8.22
C ALA A 55 -12.42 -1.54 -8.74
N LEU A 56 -11.66 -1.51 -9.84
CA LEU A 56 -11.26 -0.25 -10.48
C LEU A 56 -12.48 0.56 -10.96
N ASN A 57 -13.46 -0.09 -11.59
CA ASN A 57 -14.67 0.57 -12.04
C ASN A 57 -15.47 1.16 -10.87
N GLN A 58 -15.52 0.50 -9.72
CA GLN A 58 -16.17 1.03 -8.51
C GLN A 58 -15.50 2.29 -7.94
N LEU A 59 -14.18 2.42 -8.07
CA LEU A 59 -13.46 3.67 -7.75
C LEU A 59 -13.87 4.77 -8.73
N LEU A 60 -13.72 4.53 -10.03
CA LEU A 60 -13.97 5.54 -11.07
C LEU A 60 -15.44 6.00 -11.08
N GLU A 61 -16.38 5.09 -10.86
CA GLU A 61 -17.80 5.39 -10.73
C GLU A 61 -18.09 6.23 -9.46
N GLY A 62 -17.33 5.99 -8.39
CA GLY A 62 -17.34 6.85 -7.21
C GLY A 62 -16.85 8.27 -7.48
N ASN A 63 -15.74 8.41 -8.20
CA ASN A 63 -15.23 9.71 -8.62
C ASN A 63 -16.19 10.43 -9.58
N ARG A 64 -16.84 9.69 -10.49
CA ARG A 64 -17.90 10.23 -11.36
C ARG A 64 -19.05 10.81 -10.54
N ARG A 65 -19.50 10.12 -9.48
CA ARG A 65 -20.53 10.68 -8.58
C ARG A 65 -20.06 11.90 -7.81
N PHE A 66 -18.79 11.95 -7.41
CA PHE A 66 -18.19 13.12 -6.77
C PHE A 66 -18.24 14.34 -7.69
N ILE A 67 -17.76 14.24 -8.92
CA ILE A 67 -17.74 15.37 -9.89
C ILE A 67 -19.14 15.79 -10.34
N GLU A 68 -20.11 14.86 -10.38
CA GLU A 68 -21.50 15.16 -10.76
C GLU A 68 -22.35 15.70 -9.60
N ASN A 69 -21.79 15.89 -8.41
CA ASN A 69 -22.53 16.25 -7.20
C ASN A 69 -23.67 15.25 -6.84
N LYS A 70 -23.47 13.96 -7.15
CA LYS A 70 -24.41 12.86 -6.90
C LYS A 70 -23.86 11.83 -5.90
N ARG A 71 -23.07 12.29 -4.93
CA ARG A 71 -22.48 11.44 -3.88
C ARG A 71 -23.55 10.64 -3.15
N LYS A 72 -23.25 9.38 -2.87
CA LYS A 72 -24.08 8.51 -2.02
C LYS A 72 -23.60 8.53 -0.56
N SER A 73 -22.35 8.92 -0.31
CA SER A 73 -21.72 8.85 1.01
C SER A 73 -21.90 7.47 1.69
N PRO A 74 -21.62 6.36 0.98
CA PRO A 74 -21.88 5.04 1.52
C PRO A 74 -20.99 4.77 2.73
N ASN A 75 -21.44 3.90 3.63
CA ASN A 75 -20.59 3.35 4.70
C ASN A 75 -20.02 4.41 5.67
N GLN A 76 -20.74 5.52 5.91
CA GLN A 76 -20.32 6.61 6.80
C GLN A 76 -21.11 6.67 8.12
N THR A 77 -21.86 5.62 8.46
CA THR A 77 -22.68 5.56 9.68
C THR A 77 -21.89 5.02 10.88
N LEU A 78 -22.35 5.34 12.10
CA LEU A 78 -21.79 4.75 13.33
C LEU A 78 -21.95 3.22 13.36
N THR A 79 -23.08 2.71 12.88
CA THR A 79 -23.31 1.27 12.72
C THR A 79 -22.21 0.63 11.88
N ARG A 80 -21.84 1.27 10.76
CA ARG A 80 -20.75 0.76 9.91
C ARG A 80 -19.41 0.73 10.65
N VAL A 81 -19.10 1.75 11.47
CA VAL A 81 -17.89 1.74 12.31
C VAL A 81 -17.87 0.53 13.24
N GLN A 82 -19.00 0.22 13.88
CA GLN A 82 -19.12 -0.95 14.79
C GLN A 82 -18.98 -2.29 14.05
N GLU A 83 -19.44 -2.37 12.80
CA GLU A 83 -19.22 -3.54 11.95
C GLU A 83 -17.75 -3.75 11.64
N VAL A 84 -17.07 -2.71 11.13
CA VAL A 84 -15.67 -2.82 10.68
C VAL A 84 -14.67 -2.91 11.84
N ALA A 85 -15.08 -2.56 13.06
CA ALA A 85 -14.28 -2.78 14.26
C ALA A 85 -13.98 -4.27 14.52
N LYS A 86 -14.79 -5.19 13.99
CA LYS A 86 -14.59 -6.64 14.10
C LYS A 86 -13.64 -7.20 13.03
N GLY A 87 -13.38 -6.42 11.98
CA GLY A 87 -12.57 -6.81 10.84
C GLY A 87 -12.88 -5.95 9.61
N GLN A 88 -11.90 -5.81 8.72
CA GLN A 88 -12.01 -5.01 7.51
C GLN A 88 -11.65 -5.81 6.26
N THR A 89 -12.35 -5.48 5.17
CA THR A 89 -12.21 -6.11 3.84
C THR A 89 -12.29 -5.02 2.78
N PRO A 90 -11.31 -4.09 2.74
CA PRO A 90 -11.26 -3.06 1.71
C PRO A 90 -11.21 -3.70 0.33
N PHE A 91 -11.97 -3.16 -0.62
CA PHE A 91 -11.97 -3.68 -1.99
C PHE A 91 -10.82 -3.06 -2.81
N ALA A 92 -10.28 -1.93 -2.37
CA ALA A 92 -9.19 -1.21 -3.00
C ALA A 92 -8.14 -0.75 -1.99
N ALA A 93 -6.88 -0.76 -2.41
CA ALA A 93 -5.76 -0.13 -1.72
C ALA A 93 -5.33 1.12 -2.50
N ILE A 94 -5.01 2.20 -1.80
CA ILE A 94 -4.68 3.49 -2.42
C ILE A 94 -3.35 4.00 -1.87
N LEU A 95 -2.44 4.37 -2.75
CA LEU A 95 -1.28 5.21 -2.43
C LEU A 95 -1.57 6.61 -2.96
N SER A 96 -1.78 7.58 -2.08
CA SER A 96 -2.08 8.96 -2.48
C SER A 96 -1.23 9.98 -1.74
N CYS A 97 -1.25 11.23 -2.22
CA CYS A 97 -0.51 12.31 -1.59
C CYS A 97 -1.14 12.67 -0.22
N ALA A 98 -0.30 13.06 0.74
CA ALA A 98 -0.72 13.64 2.02
C ALA A 98 -1.40 15.02 1.88
N ASP A 99 -1.40 15.60 0.67
CA ASP A 99 -2.07 16.86 0.34
C ASP A 99 -3.53 16.84 0.84
N SER A 100 -3.89 17.83 1.66
CA SER A 100 -5.20 17.91 2.32
C SER A 100 -6.37 18.03 1.35
N ARG A 101 -6.11 18.36 0.08
CA ARG A 101 -7.12 18.49 -0.98
C ARG A 101 -7.38 17.17 -1.73
N VAL A 102 -6.67 16.09 -1.37
CA VAL A 102 -6.80 14.77 -2.02
C VAL A 102 -7.26 13.67 -1.02
N PRO A 103 -8.34 13.87 -0.25
CA PRO A 103 -8.89 12.81 0.61
C PRO A 103 -9.54 11.69 -0.22
N SER A 104 -8.89 10.52 -0.27
CA SER A 104 -9.24 9.41 -1.17
C SER A 104 -10.68 8.90 -0.98
N GLU A 105 -11.15 8.78 0.25
CA GLU A 105 -12.50 8.34 0.58
C GLU A 105 -13.57 9.30 0.04
N ILE A 106 -13.29 10.61 0.08
CA ILE A 106 -14.22 11.64 -0.40
C ILE A 106 -14.24 11.69 -1.92
N ILE A 107 -13.07 11.75 -2.57
CA ILE A 107 -12.97 11.88 -4.04
C ILE A 107 -13.47 10.63 -4.77
N PHE A 108 -13.52 9.47 -4.12
CA PHE A 108 -14.08 8.22 -4.66
C PHE A 108 -15.45 7.86 -4.08
N ASP A 109 -16.09 8.74 -3.30
CA ASP A 109 -17.41 8.50 -2.69
C ASP A 109 -17.49 7.14 -1.99
N LYS A 110 -16.66 6.98 -0.94
CA LYS A 110 -16.51 5.78 -0.10
C LYS A 110 -16.57 6.14 1.39
N GLY A 111 -16.63 5.12 2.23
CA GLY A 111 -16.67 5.24 3.68
C GLY A 111 -15.81 4.20 4.41
N PHE A 112 -16.21 3.90 5.64
CA PHE A 112 -15.46 3.04 6.54
C PHE A 112 -15.35 1.60 6.02
N GLY A 113 -14.11 1.10 5.97
CA GLY A 113 -13.78 -0.26 5.55
C GLY A 113 -13.77 -0.49 4.04
N ASP A 114 -14.02 0.53 3.22
CA ASP A 114 -14.05 0.41 1.76
C ASP A 114 -12.65 0.46 1.14
N LEU A 115 -11.80 1.35 1.63
CA LEU A 115 -10.46 1.62 1.11
C LEU A 115 -9.38 1.34 2.17
N PHE A 116 -8.26 0.78 1.74
CA PHE A 116 -7.02 0.73 2.51
C PHE A 116 -6.10 1.85 2.02
N VAL A 117 -5.92 2.92 2.80
CA VAL A 117 -5.30 4.15 2.32
C VAL A 117 -3.94 4.37 2.97
N VAL A 118 -2.92 4.55 2.13
CA VAL A 118 -1.55 4.93 2.50
C VAL A 118 -1.27 6.31 1.91
N ARG A 119 -0.83 7.25 2.75
CA ARG A 119 -0.62 8.65 2.36
C ARG A 119 0.71 9.19 2.85
N ASN A 120 1.46 9.80 1.93
CA ASN A 120 2.66 10.57 2.22
C ASN A 120 2.82 11.72 1.22
N ALA A 121 3.68 12.70 1.49
CA ALA A 121 3.86 13.80 0.55
C ALA A 121 4.49 13.27 -0.75
N GLY A 122 3.85 13.56 -1.89
CA GLY A 122 4.31 13.12 -3.21
C GLY A 122 4.04 11.65 -3.54
N ASN A 123 3.17 10.95 -2.80
CA ASN A 123 2.71 9.59 -3.12
C ASN A 123 3.86 8.61 -3.45
N ILE A 124 4.96 8.71 -2.68
CA ILE A 124 6.17 7.93 -2.87
C ILE A 124 5.99 6.51 -2.34
N ALA A 125 6.54 5.52 -3.05
CA ALA A 125 6.55 4.13 -2.62
C ALA A 125 7.91 3.81 -1.97
N THR A 126 8.06 4.09 -0.67
CA THR A 126 9.22 3.65 0.12
C THR A 126 8.95 2.26 0.74
N PRO A 127 9.93 1.60 1.38
CA PRO A 127 9.74 0.27 1.96
C PRO A 127 8.52 0.17 2.89
N GLU A 128 8.26 1.19 3.71
CA GLU A 128 7.15 1.24 4.65
C GLU A 128 5.79 1.32 3.94
N GLU A 129 5.68 2.10 2.86
CA GLU A 129 4.45 2.14 2.06
C GLU A 129 4.24 0.86 1.26
N ILE A 130 5.30 0.29 0.69
CA ILE A 130 5.22 -0.98 -0.04
C ILE A 130 4.73 -2.07 0.91
N GLY A 131 5.34 -2.20 2.11
CA GLY A 131 4.92 -3.19 3.11
C GLY A 131 3.47 -2.99 3.58
N SER A 132 3.04 -1.73 3.74
CA SER A 132 1.64 -1.42 4.06
C SER A 132 0.68 -1.87 2.96
N LEU A 133 1.05 -1.64 1.70
CA LEU A 133 0.24 -2.00 0.54
C LEU A 133 0.26 -3.51 0.26
N GLU A 134 1.35 -4.20 0.55
CA GLU A 134 1.41 -5.66 0.58
C GLU A 134 0.41 -6.22 1.60
N PHE A 135 0.33 -5.63 2.80
CA PHE A 135 -0.68 -6.02 3.79
C PHE A 135 -2.11 -5.80 3.27
N GLY A 136 -2.39 -4.60 2.75
CA GLY A 136 -3.72 -4.27 2.21
C GLY A 136 -4.18 -5.16 1.05
N THR A 137 -3.24 -5.62 0.21
CA THR A 137 -3.55 -6.45 -0.96
C THR A 137 -3.52 -7.95 -0.66
N LEU A 138 -2.49 -8.44 0.04
CA LEU A 138 -2.33 -9.86 0.33
C LEU A 138 -3.16 -10.32 1.53
N VAL A 139 -3.12 -9.57 2.64
CA VAL A 139 -3.75 -9.99 3.91
C VAL A 139 -5.23 -9.60 3.92
N LEU A 140 -5.54 -8.36 3.52
CA LEU A 140 -6.91 -7.86 3.53
C LEU A 140 -7.68 -8.11 2.23
N GLY A 141 -6.98 -8.50 1.16
CA GLY A 141 -7.59 -8.95 -0.08
C GLY A 141 -8.12 -7.86 -1.01
N ALA A 142 -7.58 -6.63 -0.93
CA ALA A 142 -7.90 -5.57 -1.89
C ALA A 142 -7.62 -6.02 -3.33
N LYS A 143 -8.55 -5.72 -4.23
CA LYS A 143 -8.57 -6.22 -5.62
C LYS A 143 -7.98 -5.23 -6.62
N VAL A 144 -7.92 -3.97 -6.26
CA VAL A 144 -7.23 -2.93 -7.03
C VAL A 144 -6.28 -2.16 -6.13
N LEU A 145 -5.10 -1.83 -6.64
CA LEU A 145 -4.16 -0.91 -6.02
C LEU A 145 -4.00 0.32 -6.92
N MET A 146 -4.39 1.50 -6.43
CA MET A 146 -4.32 2.74 -7.21
C MET A 146 -3.27 3.68 -6.64
N VAL A 147 -2.33 4.12 -7.49
CA VAL A 147 -1.36 5.18 -7.16
C VAL A 147 -1.87 6.50 -7.71
N ILE A 148 -2.03 7.52 -6.88
CA ILE A 148 -2.68 8.78 -7.26
C ILE A 148 -1.74 9.96 -7.02
N GLY A 149 -1.33 10.57 -8.13
CA GLY A 149 -0.75 11.91 -8.14
C GLY A 149 -1.84 12.96 -8.34
N HIS A 150 -1.50 14.23 -8.20
CA HIS A 150 -2.47 15.31 -8.35
C HIS A 150 -1.86 16.60 -8.92
N GLN A 151 -2.73 17.42 -9.51
CA GLN A 151 -2.39 18.76 -9.99
C GLN A 151 -1.74 19.59 -8.87
N SER A 152 -0.72 20.37 -9.23
CA SER A 152 -0.05 21.30 -8.30
C SER A 152 0.52 20.62 -7.04
N CYS A 153 1.11 19.43 -7.18
CA CYS A 153 1.78 18.73 -6.08
C CYS A 153 3.03 19.47 -5.59
N GLY A 154 3.04 19.86 -4.31
CA GLY A 154 4.15 20.62 -3.71
C GLY A 154 5.47 19.85 -3.65
N ALA A 155 5.43 18.54 -3.38
CA ALA A 155 6.63 17.71 -3.33
C ALA A 155 7.30 17.56 -4.71
N VAL A 156 6.50 17.38 -5.77
CA VAL A 156 7.00 17.33 -7.15
C VAL A 156 7.56 18.68 -7.57
N GLN A 157 6.86 19.79 -7.27
CA GLN A 157 7.36 21.14 -7.52
C GLN A 157 8.70 21.42 -6.83
N ALA A 158 8.81 21.08 -5.54
CA ALA A 158 10.05 21.24 -4.79
C ALA A 158 11.20 20.41 -5.38
N THR A 159 10.90 19.20 -5.84
CA THR A 159 11.89 18.32 -6.50
C THR A 159 12.37 18.90 -7.82
N ILE A 160 11.47 19.47 -8.63
CA ILE A 160 11.82 20.16 -9.89
C ILE A 160 12.68 21.40 -9.60
N ALA A 161 12.32 22.18 -8.58
CA ALA A 161 13.05 23.39 -8.20
C ALA A 161 14.49 23.10 -7.71
N GLY A 162 14.73 21.90 -7.15
CA GLY A 162 16.07 21.45 -6.76
C GLY A 162 16.70 22.19 -5.59
N ASN A 163 15.91 22.97 -4.83
CA ASN A 163 16.41 23.73 -3.69
C ASN A 163 16.72 22.81 -2.49
N ALA A 164 17.72 23.20 -1.69
CA ALA A 164 18.00 22.53 -0.42
C ALA A 164 16.81 22.67 0.53
N VAL A 165 16.46 21.57 1.21
CA VAL A 165 15.39 21.53 2.21
C VAL A 165 15.93 20.97 3.54
N PRO A 166 15.37 21.38 4.68
CA PRO A 166 15.81 20.88 5.98
C PRO A 166 15.23 19.49 6.31
N GLY A 167 15.93 18.77 7.18
CA GLY A 167 15.44 17.55 7.82
C GLY A 167 15.07 16.43 6.83
N GLN A 168 14.06 15.64 7.19
CA GLN A 168 13.66 14.47 6.41
C GLN A 168 12.89 14.78 5.11
N ILE A 169 12.62 16.07 4.83
CA ILE A 169 11.98 16.47 3.56
C ILE A 169 12.86 16.07 2.37
N ALA A 170 14.19 16.09 2.53
CA ALA A 170 15.13 15.67 1.48
C ALA A 170 14.87 14.23 1.01
N SER A 171 14.53 13.32 1.93
CA SER A 171 14.23 11.91 1.58
C SER A 171 13.03 11.78 0.62
N ILE A 172 12.05 12.69 0.74
CA ILE A 172 10.86 12.72 -0.12
C ILE A 172 11.26 13.16 -1.53
N LEU A 173 12.07 14.21 -1.63
CA LEU A 173 12.54 14.76 -2.90
C LEU A 173 13.45 13.75 -3.61
N ASP A 174 14.36 13.11 -2.88
CA ASP A 174 15.22 12.05 -3.41
C ASP A 174 14.42 10.86 -3.94
N ALA A 175 13.32 10.51 -3.28
CA ALA A 175 12.42 9.45 -3.75
C ALA A 175 11.67 9.84 -5.05
N ILE A 176 11.37 11.12 -5.27
CA ILE A 176 10.67 11.62 -6.47
C ILE A 176 11.65 11.89 -7.63
N LYS A 177 12.88 12.31 -7.32
CA LYS A 177 13.90 12.77 -8.28
C LYS A 177 14.07 11.87 -9.52
N PRO A 178 14.04 10.52 -9.44
CA PRO A 178 14.16 9.67 -10.63
C PRO A 178 13.04 9.83 -11.66
N ALA A 179 11.88 10.39 -11.26
CA ALA A 179 10.76 10.66 -12.16
C ALA A 179 10.92 11.98 -12.94
N ILE A 180 11.81 12.87 -12.50
CA ILE A 180 11.97 14.21 -13.07
C ILE A 180 12.99 14.20 -14.21
N LYS A 181 12.59 14.68 -15.38
CA LYS A 181 13.42 14.80 -16.58
C LYS A 181 13.44 16.25 -17.07
N PRO A 182 14.47 16.68 -17.82
CA PRO A 182 14.51 18.00 -18.44
C PRO A 182 13.28 18.25 -19.32
N ASN A 183 12.82 19.51 -19.35
CA ASN A 183 11.71 20.01 -20.17
C ASN A 183 10.32 19.38 -19.90
N GLN A 184 10.14 18.65 -18.80
CA GLN A 184 8.81 18.21 -18.39
C GLN A 184 8.03 19.35 -17.74
N THR A 185 6.74 19.41 -18.06
CA THR A 185 5.76 20.16 -17.27
C THR A 185 5.60 19.54 -15.87
N LEU A 186 4.97 20.29 -14.96
CA LEU A 186 4.63 19.76 -13.63
C LEU A 186 3.67 18.57 -13.71
N GLU A 187 2.70 18.60 -14.63
CA GLU A 187 1.77 17.50 -14.85
C GLU A 187 2.50 16.25 -15.34
N GLU A 188 3.36 16.37 -16.36
CA GLU A 188 4.15 15.24 -16.87
C GLU A 188 5.08 14.67 -15.79
N SER A 189 5.70 15.53 -14.99
CA SER A 189 6.53 15.13 -13.84
C SER A 189 5.72 14.38 -12.78
N THR A 190 4.49 14.83 -12.51
CA THR A 190 3.58 14.18 -11.56
C THR A 190 3.14 12.82 -12.08
N ILE A 191 2.78 12.71 -13.35
CA ILE A 191 2.41 11.43 -13.99
C ILE A 191 3.61 10.48 -14.02
N ALA A 192 4.81 10.99 -14.30
CA ALA A 192 6.04 10.20 -14.22
C ALA A 192 6.30 9.67 -12.81
N ASN A 193 6.02 10.48 -11.78
CA ASN A 193 6.14 10.06 -10.38
C ASN A 193 5.11 8.97 -10.01
N VAL A 194 3.87 9.05 -10.52
CA VAL A 194 2.88 7.96 -10.40
C VAL A 194 3.41 6.67 -11.02
N LYS A 195 3.95 6.75 -12.25
CA LYS A 195 4.53 5.59 -12.95
C LYS A 195 5.75 5.01 -12.23
N LEU A 196 6.59 5.86 -11.63
CA LEU A 196 7.71 5.42 -10.80
C LEU A 196 7.21 4.66 -9.55
N GLY A 197 6.16 5.17 -8.88
CA GLY A 197 5.52 4.48 -7.77
C GLY A 197 5.00 3.10 -8.16
N ILE A 198 4.27 3.01 -9.28
CA ILE A 198 3.78 1.74 -9.84
C ILE A 198 4.93 0.78 -10.12
N SER A 199 6.01 1.25 -10.76
CA SER A 199 7.18 0.41 -11.05
C SER A 199 7.83 -0.14 -9.79
N ARG A 200 7.97 0.66 -8.73
CA ARG A 200 8.48 0.21 -7.43
C ARG A 200 7.58 -0.82 -6.77
N LEU A 201 6.27 -0.62 -6.83
CA LEU A 201 5.28 -1.57 -6.29
C LEU A 201 5.29 -2.89 -7.09
N GLN A 202 5.41 -2.83 -8.41
CA GLN A 202 5.54 -4.02 -9.25
C GLN A 202 6.86 -4.78 -9.04
N ALA A 203 7.89 -4.13 -8.48
CA ALA A 203 9.12 -4.80 -8.09
C ALA A 203 8.98 -5.64 -6.80
N SER A 204 7.91 -5.44 -6.00
CA SER A 204 7.61 -6.31 -4.87
C SER A 204 7.25 -7.73 -5.35
N PRO A 205 7.90 -8.78 -4.82
CA PRO A 205 7.52 -10.17 -5.11
C PRO A 205 6.07 -10.51 -4.74
N VAL A 206 5.54 -9.86 -3.69
CA VAL A 206 4.15 -10.07 -3.23
C VAL A 206 3.16 -9.47 -4.23
N ILE A 207 3.33 -8.19 -4.56
CA ILE A 207 2.41 -7.45 -5.44
C ILE A 207 2.48 -8.02 -6.86
N SER A 208 3.69 -8.25 -7.39
CA SER A 208 3.87 -8.85 -8.73
C SER A 208 3.22 -10.23 -8.85
N GLN A 209 3.32 -11.07 -7.82
CA GLN A 209 2.68 -12.39 -7.85
C GLN A 209 1.16 -12.28 -7.82
N LEU A 210 0.57 -11.37 -7.02
CA LEU A 210 -0.87 -11.12 -7.01
C LEU A 210 -1.39 -10.63 -8.36
N ILE A 211 -0.62 -9.78 -9.06
CA ILE A 211 -0.94 -9.33 -10.42
C ILE A 211 -0.88 -10.49 -11.41
N LYS A 212 0.19 -11.30 -11.36
CA LYS A 212 0.37 -12.47 -12.23
C LYS A 212 -0.74 -13.51 -12.05
N ASP A 213 -1.22 -13.68 -10.82
CA ASP A 213 -2.33 -14.57 -10.47
C ASP A 213 -3.71 -14.03 -10.87
N GLY A 214 -3.80 -12.79 -11.40
CA GLY A 214 -5.06 -12.14 -11.72
C GLY A 214 -5.88 -11.72 -10.49
N LYS A 215 -5.26 -11.69 -9.30
CA LYS A 215 -5.93 -11.36 -8.02
C LYS A 215 -5.92 -9.86 -7.72
N LEU A 216 -5.02 -9.12 -8.35
CA LEU A 216 -4.82 -7.68 -8.14
C LEU A 216 -4.61 -6.98 -9.49
N LYS A 217 -5.25 -5.82 -9.66
CA LYS A 217 -4.93 -4.85 -10.72
C LYS A 217 -4.23 -3.65 -10.09
N ILE A 218 -3.17 -3.16 -10.73
CA ILE A 218 -2.54 -1.89 -10.36
C ILE A 218 -2.91 -0.83 -11.41
N ALA A 219 -3.23 0.38 -10.97
CA ALA A 219 -3.58 1.50 -11.84
C ALA A 219 -2.98 2.82 -11.34
N GLY A 220 -2.70 3.74 -12.25
CA GLY A 220 -2.25 5.10 -11.96
C GLY A 220 -3.33 6.14 -12.22
N GLY A 221 -3.52 7.06 -11.28
CA GLY A 221 -4.45 8.19 -11.39
C GLY A 221 -3.73 9.53 -11.33
N TYR A 222 -4.23 10.50 -12.08
CA TYR A 222 -3.93 11.91 -11.92
C TYR A 222 -5.21 12.67 -11.53
N TYR A 223 -5.23 13.22 -10.32
CA TYR A 223 -6.36 13.99 -9.79
C TYR A 223 -6.23 15.47 -10.15
N ASN A 224 -7.21 15.98 -10.88
CA ASN A 224 -7.31 17.40 -11.22
C ASN A 224 -8.03 18.15 -10.09
N LEU A 225 -7.36 19.15 -9.49
CA LEU A 225 -7.88 19.87 -8.32
C LEU A 225 -9.03 20.83 -8.67
N GLU A 226 -9.09 21.30 -9.91
CA GLU A 226 -10.13 22.23 -10.37
C GLU A 226 -11.46 21.53 -10.65
N THR A 227 -11.39 20.33 -11.24
CA THR A 227 -12.57 19.59 -11.71
C THR A 227 -12.97 18.45 -10.77
N GLY A 228 -12.06 18.00 -9.90
CA GLY A 228 -12.25 16.82 -9.06
C GLY A 228 -12.14 15.49 -9.82
N MET A 229 -11.75 15.49 -11.09
CA MET A 229 -11.65 14.29 -11.91
C MET A 229 -10.34 13.53 -11.62
N VAL A 230 -10.44 12.20 -11.48
CA VAL A 230 -9.29 11.29 -11.54
C VAL A 230 -9.20 10.69 -12.94
N LYS A 231 -8.17 11.10 -13.69
CA LYS A 231 -7.84 10.51 -15.00
C LYS A 231 -6.90 9.32 -14.82
N VAL A 232 -7.21 8.18 -15.44
CA VAL A 232 -6.29 7.02 -15.47
C VAL A 232 -5.12 7.33 -16.42
N VAL A 233 -3.88 7.11 -15.96
CA VAL A 233 -2.64 7.49 -16.67
C VAL A 233 -1.61 6.37 -16.77
N ALA A 234 -1.85 5.23 -16.11
CA ALA A 234 -1.02 4.03 -16.13
C ALA A 234 -1.82 2.80 -15.70
#